data_AF-A0A920UD37-F1
#
_entry.id   AF-A0A920UD37-F1
#
_cell.length_a   1.000
_cell.length_b   1.000
_cell.length_c   1.000
_cell.angle_alpha   90.00
_cell.angle_beta   90.00
_cell.angle_gamma   90.00
#
_symmetry.space_group_name_H-M   'P 1'
#
loop_
_entity.id
_entity.type
_entity.pdbx_description
1 polymer ?
#
loop_
_entity_poly.entity_id
_entity_poly.type
_entity_poly.pdbx_seq_one_letter_code
_entity_poly.pdbx_strand_id
1 'polypeptide(L)' 'MIYLTLPYYTFASQEKLVIAHRGASGYLPEHTLESAVLSFAMKADFLELDVVMTRGWASDCNARPYT' A
#
# COMPACT_ATOMS: atom_id res chain seq x y z
N MET A 1 -3.53 -26.34 -30.68
CA MET A 1 -3.90 -25.21 -29.81
C MET A 1 -2.64 -24.42 -29.55
N ILE A 2 -2.46 -23.40 -30.36
CA ILE A 2 -1.24 -22.61 -30.48
C ILE A 2 -1.37 -21.38 -29.54
N TYR A 3 -0.28 -21.06 -28.84
CA TYR A 3 0.04 -19.84 -28.06
C TYR A 3 -0.79 -19.49 -26.81
N LEU A 4 -0.17 -19.66 -25.64
CA LEU A 4 -0.26 -18.67 -24.56
C LEU A 4 0.99 -18.68 -23.67
N THR A 5 2.17 -18.40 -24.23
CA THR A 5 3.37 -18.08 -23.43
C THR A 5 3.39 -16.57 -23.19
N LEU A 6 2.61 -16.09 -22.21
CA LEU A 6 2.79 -14.72 -21.72
C LEU A 6 4.11 -14.67 -20.93
N PRO A 7 5.06 -13.78 -21.26
CA PRO A 7 6.22 -13.58 -20.42
C PRO A 7 5.74 -12.98 -19.10
N TYR A 8 6.00 -13.66 -17.99
CA TYR A 8 5.88 -13.06 -16.67
C TYR A 8 6.91 -11.93 -16.60
N TYR A 9 6.46 -10.68 -16.76
CA TYR A 9 7.28 -9.51 -16.48
C TYR A 9 7.56 -9.49 -14.98
N THR A 10 8.73 -10.00 -14.60
CA THR A 10 9.19 -9.90 -13.22
C THR A 10 9.62 -8.45 -12.99
N PHE A 11 8.90 -7.74 -12.12
CA PHE A 11 9.31 -6.43 -11.60
C PHE A 11 10.38 -6.63 -10.52
N ALA A 12 11.46 -7.34 -10.83
CA ALA A 12 12.61 -7.43 -9.95
C ALA A 12 13.67 -6.45 -10.47
N SER A 13 13.48 -5.17 -10.15
CA SER A 13 14.59 -4.21 -10.26
C SER A 13 15.57 -4.50 -9.13
N GLN A 14 16.87 -4.52 -9.45
CA GLN A 14 17.94 -4.68 -8.45
C GLN A 14 18.16 -3.40 -7.61
N GLU A 15 17.45 -2.33 -7.93
CA GLU A 15 17.45 -1.05 -7.23
C GLU A 15 16.83 -1.19 -5.83
N LYS A 16 17.34 -0.42 -4.87
CA LYS A 16 16.75 -0.38 -3.52
C LYS A 16 15.42 0.36 -3.59
N LEU A 17 14.35 -0.29 -3.14
CA LEU A 17 13.04 0.34 -3.04
C LEU A 17 12.90 1.07 -1.70
N VAL A 18 12.41 2.30 -1.76
CA VAL A 18 12.04 3.12 -0.61
C VAL A 18 10.52 3.10 -0.47
N ILE A 19 10.04 2.41 0.57
CA ILE A 19 8.62 2.29 0.87
C ILE A 19 8.31 3.17 2.09
N ALA A 20 7.44 4.16 1.90
CA ALA A 20 7.01 5.06 2.97
C ALA A 20 5.97 4.37 3.86
N HIS A 21 6.43 3.85 4.99
CA HIS A 21 5.59 3.16 5.98
C HIS A 21 4.58 4.13 6.59
N ARG A 22 3.29 3.91 6.27
CA ARG A 22 2.14 4.74 6.67
C ARG A 22 2.28 6.21 6.23
N GLY A 23 3.00 6.45 5.15
CA GLY A 23 3.43 7.78 4.69
C GLY A 23 4.74 8.25 5.33
N ALA A 24 4.92 9.57 5.44
CA ALA A 24 6.03 10.19 6.17
C ALA A 24 5.78 10.24 7.69
N SER A 25 5.50 9.07 8.28
CA SER A 25 5.05 8.90 9.68
C SER A 25 6.01 9.43 10.76
N GLY A 26 7.31 9.55 10.45
CA GLY A 26 8.29 10.19 11.33
C GLY A 26 8.20 11.73 11.37
N TYR A 27 7.48 12.34 10.42
CA TYR A 27 7.35 13.79 10.27
C TYR A 27 5.91 14.29 10.48
N LEU A 28 4.93 13.50 10.06
CA LEU A 28 3.50 13.83 10.10
C LEU A 28 2.71 12.63 10.64
N PRO A 29 1.48 12.84 11.15
CA PRO A 29 0.65 11.74 11.66
C PRO A 29 0.45 10.65 10.59
N GLU A 30 0.61 9.40 10.98
CA GLU A 30 0.43 8.24 10.09
C GLU A 30 -0.97 8.16 9.48
N HIS A 31 -1.08 7.53 8.29
CA HIS A 31 -2.36 7.32 7.60
C HIS A 31 -3.17 8.60 7.32
N THR A 32 -2.49 9.73 7.19
CA THR A 32 -3.09 11.02 6.80
C THR A 32 -2.74 11.39 5.37
N LEU A 33 -3.56 12.26 4.77
CA LEU A 33 -3.30 12.78 3.42
C LEU A 33 -2.01 13.59 3.38
N GLU A 34 -1.74 14.37 4.43
CA GLU A 34 -0.55 15.20 4.56
C GLU A 34 0.72 14.34 4.60
N SER A 35 0.69 13.24 5.36
CA SER A 35 1.78 12.27 5.43
C SER A 35 2.04 11.58 4.09
N ALA A 36 0.97 11.22 3.36
CA ALA A 36 1.07 10.68 2.02
C ALA A 36 1.69 11.70 1.03
N VAL A 37 1.22 12.95 1.06
CA VAL A 37 1.74 14.03 0.20
C VAL A 37 3.22 14.29 0.47
N LEU A 38 3.64 14.31 1.74
CA LEU A 38 5.04 14.50 2.09
C LEU A 38 5.91 13.33 1.63
N SER A 39 5.43 12.09 1.74
CA SER A 39 6.17 10.92 1.24
C SER A 39 6.38 10.97 -0.28
N PHE A 40 5.38 11.45 -1.02
CA PHE A 40 5.51 11.71 -2.46
C PHE A 40 6.52 12.82 -2.75
N ALA A 41 6.48 13.93 -2.01
CA ALA A 41 7.45 15.03 -2.15
C ALA A 41 8.90 14.56 -1.85
N MET A 42 9.06 13.61 -0.92
CA MET A 42 10.33 12.95 -0.59
C MET A 42 10.78 11.90 -1.62
N LYS A 43 9.97 11.65 -2.67
CA LYS A 43 10.25 10.67 -3.74
C LYS A 43 10.35 9.23 -3.24
N ALA A 44 9.49 8.84 -2.29
CA ALA A 44 9.33 7.41 -1.99
C ALA A 44 8.77 6.68 -3.23
N ASP A 45 9.25 5.45 -3.46
CA ASP A 45 8.80 4.62 -4.58
C ASP A 45 7.37 4.13 -4.35
N PHE A 46 7.05 3.81 -3.10
CA PHE A 46 5.73 3.31 -2.71
C PHE A 46 5.24 3.97 -1.42
N LEU A 47 3.92 4.13 -1.34
CA LEU A 47 3.20 4.46 -0.11
C LEU A 47 2.60 3.18 0.46
N GLU A 48 2.88 2.88 1.72
CA GLU A 48 2.22 1.78 2.42
C GLU A 48 0.98 2.30 3.16
N LEU A 49 -0.12 1.52 3.09
CA LEU A 49 -1.43 1.85 3.63
C LEU A 49 -1.95 0.69 4.47
N ASP A 50 -2.48 1.01 5.66
CA ASP A 50 -3.24 0.06 6.47
C ASP A 50 -4.73 0.22 6.15
N VAL A 51 -5.26 -0.66 5.31
CA VAL A 51 -6.69 -0.63 4.97
C VAL A 51 -7.47 -1.42 6.00
N VAL A 52 -8.38 -0.74 6.69
CA VAL A 52 -9.32 -1.34 7.65
C VAL A 52 -10.75 -1.30 7.11
N MET A 53 -11.53 -2.33 7.43
CA MET A 53 -12.90 -2.45 6.98
C MET A 53 -13.82 -1.58 7.85
N THR A 54 -14.80 -0.93 7.23
CA THR A 54 -15.85 -0.22 7.95
C THR A 54 -16.89 -1.19 8.49
N ARG A 55 -17.61 -0.81 9.56
CA ARG A 55 -18.57 -1.69 10.24
C ARG A 55 -19.65 -2.25 9.33
N GLY A 56 -20.21 -1.44 8.43
CA GLY A 56 -21.31 -1.88 7.55
C GLY A 56 -20.87 -3.00 6.59
N TRP A 57 -19.63 -2.97 6.12
CA TRP A 57 -19.08 -4.04 5.30
C TRP A 57 -18.66 -5.24 6.17
N ALA A 58 -18.08 -4.96 7.35
CA ALA A 58 -17.63 -5.98 8.30
C ALA A 58 -18.77 -6.73 9.03
N SER A 59 -20.00 -6.21 9.05
CA SER A 59 -21.17 -6.96 9.55
C SER A 59 -21.69 -7.97 8.55
N ASP A 60 -21.51 -7.71 7.26
CA ASP A 60 -22.08 -8.49 6.16
C ASP A 60 -21.14 -9.65 5.76
N CYS A 61 -19.83 -9.42 5.82
CA CYS A 61 -18.86 -10.51 5.84
C CYS A 61 -18.59 -10.92 7.29
N ASN A 62 -18.57 -12.21 7.63
CA ASN A 62 -18.28 -12.74 8.97
C ASN A 62 -16.82 -12.49 9.43
N ALA A 63 -16.38 -11.22 9.39
CA ALA A 63 -15.05 -10.77 9.74
C ALA A 63 -14.95 -10.62 11.26
N ARG A 64 -13.79 -10.98 11.82
CA ARG A 64 -13.56 -10.77 13.25
C ARG A 64 -13.57 -9.26 13.54
N PRO A 65 -14.21 -8.80 14.61
CA PRO A 65 -14.12 -7.41 14.99
C PRO A 65 -12.66 -7.04 15.24
N TYR A 66 -12.21 -5.92 14.68
CA TYR A 66 -10.96 -5.30 15.10
C TYR A 66 -11.12 -4.91 16.56
N THR A 67 -10.35 -5.56 17.44
CA THR A 67 -10.40 -5.39 18.91
C THR A 67 -9.91 -4.02 19.33
#